data_AF-A0A951IZ81-F1
#
_entry.id   AF-A0A951IZ81-F1
#
_cell.length_a   1.000
_cell.length_b   1.000
_cell.length_c   1.000
_cell.angle_alpha   90.00
_cell.angle_beta   90.00
_cell.angle_gamma   90.00
#
_symmetry.space_group_name_H-M   'P 1'
#
loop_
_entity.id
_entity.type
_entity.pdbx_description
1 polymer ?
#
loop_
_entity_poly.entity_id
_entity_poly.type
_entity_poly.pdbx_seq_one_letter_code
_entity_poly.pdbx_strand_id
1 'polypeptide(L)'
;MDCNCQILVETDAYLSTYCDTCSCVQIQDGIYVFGFTIPALKEWGNQILNLDYDKHCKCEGEFNYLTIYSYIHHYEFHFFREQFEEFQDLIGQTLLLLEVKDLVNKEL
;
A
#
# COMPACT_ATOMS: atom_id res chain seq x y z
N MET A 1 -12.83 -14.41 17.36
CA MET A 1 -12.83 -14.52 15.88
C MET A 1 -11.38 -14.29 15.51
N ASP A 2 -10.66 -15.36 15.18
CA ASP A 2 -9.22 -15.29 14.93
C ASP A 2 -9.00 -14.77 13.51
N CYS A 3 -8.44 -13.57 13.36
CA CYS A 3 -8.06 -13.08 12.03
C CYS A 3 -6.83 -13.88 11.59
N ASN A 4 -6.98 -14.67 10.53
CA ASN A 4 -5.87 -15.37 9.91
C ASN A 4 -5.22 -14.45 8.86
N CYS A 5 -4.32 -13.56 9.31
CA CYS A 5 -3.57 -12.70 8.41
C CYS A 5 -2.38 -13.47 7.81
N GLN A 6 -2.26 -13.42 6.48
CA GLN A 6 -1.11 -13.92 5.74
C GLN A 6 -0.32 -12.73 5.22
N ILE A 7 1.01 -12.79 5.34
CA ILE A 7 1.90 -11.81 4.70
C ILE A 7 1.77 -11.99 3.17
N LEU A 8 1.55 -10.88 2.47
CA LEU A 8 1.59 -10.83 1.01
C LEU A 8 2.96 -10.38 0.54
N VAL A 9 3.41 -9.20 0.99
CA VAL A 9 4.68 -8.59 0.60
C VAL A 9 5.35 -7.99 1.82
N GLU A 10 6.66 -8.14 1.93
CA GLU A 10 7.49 -7.51 2.97
C GLU A 10 8.68 -6.85 2.29
N THR A 11 8.93 -5.59 2.64
CA THR A 11 10.09 -4.81 2.22
C THR A 11 10.88 -4.39 3.47
N ASP A 12 11.93 -3.59 3.33
CA ASP A 12 12.75 -3.15 4.46
C ASP A 12 11.97 -2.24 5.42
N ALA A 13 11.06 -1.42 4.89
CA ALA A 13 10.27 -0.43 5.65
C ALA A 13 8.78 -0.77 5.78
N TYR A 14 8.23 -1.64 4.93
CA TYR A 14 6.78 -1.86 4.84
C TYR A 14 6.39 -3.33 4.81
N LEU A 15 5.15 -3.59 5.23
CA LEU A 15 4.56 -4.93 5.21
C LEU A 15 3.12 -4.83 4.71
N SER A 16 2.73 -5.70 3.78
CA SER A 16 1.34 -5.91 3.42
C SER A 16 0.87 -7.30 3.83
N THR A 17 -0.33 -7.35 4.42
CA THR A 17 -0.96 -8.61 4.82
C THR A 17 -2.39 -8.68 4.32
N TYR A 18 -2.94 -9.89 4.21
CA TYR A 18 -4.32 -10.13 3.87
C TYR A 18 -4.95 -11.11 4.84
N CYS A 19 -6.14 -10.79 5.34
CA CYS A 19 -6.90 -11.67 6.22
C CYS A 19 -8.07 -12.29 5.46
N ASP A 20 -8.04 -13.61 5.26
CA ASP A 20 -9.10 -14.37 4.56
C ASP A 20 -10.47 -14.21 5.25
N THR A 21 -10.47 -14.02 6.58
CA THR A 21 -11.70 -13.96 7.39
C THR A 21 -12.48 -12.66 7.19
N CYS A 22 -11.80 -11.52 7.11
CA CYS A 22 -12.44 -10.22 6.94
C CYS A 22 -12.28 -9.65 5.52
N SER A 23 -11.59 -10.36 4.63
CA SER A 23 -11.34 -9.96 3.25
C SER A 23 -10.71 -8.57 3.13
N CYS A 24 -9.86 -8.22 4.10
CA CYS A 24 -9.17 -6.95 4.19
C CYS A 24 -7.67 -7.12 3.95
N VAL A 25 -7.08 -6.11 3.32
CA VAL A 25 -5.63 -5.96 3.18
C VAL A 25 -5.18 -4.92 4.20
N GLN A 26 -4.06 -5.18 4.86
CA GLN A 26 -3.43 -4.21 5.75
C GLN A 26 -2.08 -3.82 5.17
N ILE A 27 -1.76 -2.53 5.23
CA ILE A 27 -0.42 -2.01 4.95
C ILE A 27 0.12 -1.43 6.25
N GLN A 28 1.30 -1.89 6.64
CA GLN A 28 2.00 -1.42 7.82
C GLN A 28 3.17 -0.52 7.40
N ASP A 29 3.24 0.63 8.06
CA ASP A 29 4.32 1.62 7.97
C ASP A 29 4.79 1.93 9.38
N GLY A 30 5.90 1.30 9.80
CA GLY A 30 6.39 1.33 11.16
C GLY A 30 5.34 0.83 12.18
N ILE A 31 4.85 1.74 13.03
CA ILE A 31 3.82 1.44 14.04
C ILE A 31 2.38 1.63 13.54
N TYR A 32 2.20 2.21 12.35
CA TYR A 32 0.89 2.50 11.78
C TYR A 32 0.42 1.33 10.92
N VAL A 33 -0.86 0.99 11.04
CA VAL A 33 -1.51 -0.05 10.25
C VAL A 33 -2.74 0.54 9.58
N PHE A 34 -2.77 0.48 8.26
CA PHE A 34 -3.83 1.01 7.42
C PHE A 34 -4.60 -0.13 6.77
N GLY A 35 -5.91 -0.18 6.99
CA GLY A 35 -6.77 -1.27 6.53
C GLY A 35 -7.59 -0.88 5.32
N PHE A 36 -7.57 -1.72 4.28
CA PHE A 36 -8.29 -1.52 3.03
C PHE A 36 -9.19 -2.70 2.72
N THR A 37 -10.35 -2.43 2.13
CA THR A 37 -11.00 -3.44 1.30
C THR A 37 -10.21 -3.61 0.00
N ILE A 38 -10.26 -4.79 -0.63
CA ILE A 38 -9.56 -5.01 -1.91
C ILE A 38 -9.92 -3.95 -2.97
N PRO A 39 -11.20 -3.57 -3.19
CA PRO A 39 -11.54 -2.53 -4.16
C PRO A 39 -10.94 -1.17 -3.80
N ALA A 40 -10.97 -0.78 -2.53
CA ALA A 40 -10.41 0.50 -2.08
C ALA A 40 -8.89 0.54 -2.25
N LEU A 41 -8.21 -0.57 -1.98
CA LEU A 41 -6.78 -0.69 -2.24
C LEU A 41 -6.46 -0.62 -3.73
N LYS A 42 -7.24 -1.30 -4.58
CA LYS A 42 -7.05 -1.24 -6.04
C LYS A 42 -7.22 0.18 -6.56
N GLU A 43 -8.24 0.91 -6.11
CA GLU A 43 -8.47 2.29 -6.53
C GLU A 43 -7.34 3.22 -6.05
N TRP A 44 -7.02 3.21 -4.76
CA TRP A 44 -6.01 4.08 -4.20
C TRP A 44 -4.60 3.71 -4.69
N GLY A 45 -4.26 2.42 -4.66
CA GLY A 45 -2.97 1.90 -5.10
C GLY A 45 -2.66 2.21 -6.57
N ASN A 46 -3.65 2.15 -7.47
CA ASN A 46 -3.44 2.58 -8.85
C ASN A 46 -3.12 4.07 -8.98
N GLN A 47 -3.65 4.93 -8.10
CA GLN A 47 -3.25 6.35 -8.07
C GLN A 47 -1.80 6.50 -7.61
N ILE A 48 -1.39 5.74 -6.59
CA ILE A 48 0.00 5.72 -6.09
C ILE A 48 0.98 5.25 -7.17
N LEU A 49 0.67 4.16 -7.87
CA LEU A 49 1.55 3.58 -8.90
C LEU A 49 1.75 4.49 -10.12
N ASN A 50 0.77 5.35 -10.43
CA ASN A 50 0.86 6.30 -11.54
C ASN A 50 1.46 7.66 -11.14
N LEU A 51 1.76 7.86 -9.85
CA LEU A 51 2.28 9.12 -9.34
C LEU A 51 3.79 9.20 -9.54
N ASP A 52 4.24 10.32 -10.10
CA ASP A 52 5.65 10.60 -10.37
C ASP A 52 6.22 11.48 -9.25
N TYR A 53 7.18 10.94 -8.49
CA TYR A 53 7.79 11.65 -7.37
C TYR A 53 8.39 12.99 -7.78
N ASP A 54 9.23 12.99 -8.82
CA ASP A 54 10.02 14.17 -9.21
C ASP A 54 9.12 15.31 -9.71
N LYS A 55 7.92 15.00 -10.22
CA LYS A 55 6.93 16.00 -10.64
C LYS A 55 6.09 16.56 -9.50
N HIS A 56 5.90 15.80 -8.42
CA HIS A 56 4.92 16.13 -7.37
C HIS A 56 5.55 16.38 -5.99
N CYS A 57 6.86 16.15 -5.83
CA CYS A 57 7.55 16.48 -4.60
C CYS A 57 7.54 18.00 -4.35
N LYS A 58 7.39 18.38 -3.08
CA LYS A 58 7.56 19.76 -2.63
C LYS A 58 8.98 19.92 -2.11
N CYS A 59 9.58 21.06 -2.41
CA CYS A 59 10.87 21.46 -1.85
C CYS A 59 10.61 22.45 -0.70
N GLU A 60 10.76 22.00 0.55
CA GLU A 60 10.72 22.87 1.72
C GLU A 60 12.12 22.97 2.34
N GLY A 61 12.84 24.04 1.97
CA GLY A 61 14.24 24.22 2.37
C GLY A 61 15.17 23.25 1.64
N GLU A 62 15.92 22.44 2.39
CA GLU A 62 16.83 21.41 1.85
C GLU A 62 16.16 20.04 1.69
N PHE A 63 14.91 19.91 2.14
CA PHE A 63 14.19 18.64 2.11
C PHE A 63 13.21 18.60 0.95
N ASN A 64 13.32 17.55 0.15
CA ASN A 64 12.36 17.22 -0.89
C ASN A 64 11.54 16.02 -0.41
N TYR A 65 10.23 16.19 -0.32
CA TYR A 65 9.31 15.10 0.04
C TYR A 65 8.02 15.19 -0.75
N LEU A 66 7.36 14.04 -0.91
CA LEU A 66 6.05 13.91 -1.50
C LEU A 66 5.00 13.76 -0.40
N THR A 67 3.92 14.55 -0.46
CA THR A 67 2.78 14.39 0.44
C THR A 67 1.64 13.71 -0.29
N ILE A 68 1.14 12.63 0.30
CA ILE A 68 0.01 11.86 -0.23
C ILE A 68 -1.06 11.78 0.84
N TYR A 69 -2.28 12.22 0.51
CA TYR A 69 -3.42 12.10 1.42
C TYR A 69 -4.22 10.83 1.12
N SER A 70 -4.37 9.96 2.12
CA SER A 70 -5.31 8.84 2.06
C SER A 70 -6.66 9.28 2.61
N TYR A 71 -7.61 9.54 1.70
CA TYR A 71 -8.96 9.99 2.08
C TYR A 71 -9.68 8.98 2.98
N ILE A 72 -9.40 7.69 2.79
CA ILE A 72 -9.99 6.58 3.57
C ILE A 72 -9.58 6.65 5.04
N HIS A 73 -8.34 7.05 5.31
CA HIS A 73 -7.76 7.05 6.66
C HIS A 73 -7.68 8.45 7.28
N HIS A 74 -8.04 9.49 6.53
CA HIS A 74 -7.83 10.89 6.92
C HIS A 74 -6.38 11.16 7.37
N TYR A 75 -5.42 10.58 6.66
CA TYR A 75 -3.99 10.59 7.01
C TYR A 75 -3.14 11.11 5.85
N GLU A 76 -2.15 11.95 6.17
CA GLU A 76 -1.15 12.46 5.25
C GLU A 76 0.15 11.69 5.41
N PHE A 77 0.55 10.99 4.35
CA PHE A 77 1.84 10.34 4.25
C PHE A 77 2.86 11.34 3.70
N HIS A 78 4.06 11.30 4.27
CA HIS A 78 5.20 12.08 3.80
C HIS A 78 6.30 11.10 3.42
N PHE A 79 6.65 11.07 2.13
CA PHE A 79 7.67 10.18 1.61
C PHE A 79 8.88 10.95 1.13
N PHE A 80 10.07 10.50 1.53
CA PHE A 80 11.27 10.75 0.75
C PHE A 80 11.30 9.84 -0.49
N ARG A 81 12.17 10.15 -1.46
CA ARG A 81 12.21 9.44 -2.76
C ARG A 81 12.29 7.92 -2.61
N GLU A 82 13.28 7.43 -1.87
CA GLU A 82 13.53 6.00 -1.70
C GLU A 82 12.35 5.31 -1.02
N GLN A 83 11.78 5.94 0.02
CA GLN A 83 10.58 5.44 0.70
C GLN A 83 9.38 5.37 -0.23
N PHE A 84 9.20 6.36 -1.12
CA PHE A 84 8.12 6.36 -2.07
C PHE A 84 8.29 5.25 -3.13
N GLU A 85 9.49 5.07 -3.64
CA GLU A 85 9.81 4.01 -4.61
C GLU A 85 9.57 2.61 -4.00
N GLU A 86 10.00 2.41 -2.75
CA GLU A 86 9.75 1.16 -2.01
C GLU A 86 8.25 0.96 -1.73
N PHE A 87 7.54 2.03 -1.36
CA PHE A 87 6.09 1.97 -1.16
C PHE A 87 5.34 1.65 -2.46
N GLN A 88 5.76 2.21 -3.60
CA GLN A 88 5.21 1.86 -4.91
C GLN A 88 5.43 0.38 -5.25
N ASP A 89 6.62 -0.15 -4.98
CA ASP A 89 6.94 -1.57 -5.19
C ASP A 89 6.06 -2.48 -4.31
N LEU A 90 5.94 -2.17 -3.01
CA LEU A 90 5.05 -2.88 -2.09
C LEU A 90 3.61 -2.90 -2.61
N ILE A 91 3.06 -1.74 -3.01
CA ILE A 91 1.70 -1.64 -3.55
C ILE A 91 1.54 -2.47 -4.82
N GLY A 92 2.50 -2.36 -5.75
CA GLY A 92 2.47 -3.08 -7.02
C GLY A 92 2.45 -4.59 -6.83
N GLN A 93 3.34 -5.11 -6.00
CA GLN A 93 3.40 -6.54 -5.68
C GLN A 93 2.16 -7.01 -4.92
N THR A 94 1.63 -6.19 -4.00
CA THR A 94 0.42 -6.51 -3.24
C THR A 94 -0.78 -6.68 -4.16
N LEU A 95 -0.97 -5.74 -5.10
CA LEU A 95 -2.06 -5.81 -6.08
C LEU A 95 -1.92 -7.03 -7.00
N LEU A 96 -0.71 -7.33 -7.46
CA LEU A 96 -0.42 -8.50 -8.29
C LEU A 96 -0.75 -9.82 -7.57
N LEU A 97 -0.35 -9.97 -6.31
CA LEU A 97 -0.61 -11.18 -5.53
C LEU A 97 -2.10 -11.38 -5.24
N LEU A 98 -2.85 -10.29 -5.02
CA LEU A 98 -4.30 -10.35 -4.87
C LEU A 98 -4.98 -10.81 -6.16
N GLU A 99 -4.50 -10.37 -7.33
CA GLU A 99 -5.00 -10.85 -8.63
C GLU A 99 -4.70 -12.33 -8.84
N VAL A 100 -3.49 -12.80 -8.53
CA VAL A 100 -3.14 -14.22 -8.61
C VAL A 100 -4.00 -15.05 -7.66
N LYS A 101 -4.23 -14.58 -6.43
CA LYS A 101 -5.08 -15.26 -5.45
C LYS A 101 -6.54 -15.35 -5.92
N ASP A 102 -7.06 -14.29 -6.53
CA ASP A 102 -8.40 -14.28 -7.16
C ASP A 102 -8.50 -15.29 -8.32
N LEU A 103 -7.43 -15.51 -9.08
CA LEU A 103 -7.40 -16.48 -10.18
C LEU A 103 -7.39 -17.93 -9.65
N VAL A 104 -6.53 -18.23 -8.68
CA VAL A 104 -6.42 -19.58 -8.09
C VAL A 104 -7.71 -19.98 -7.37
N ASN A 105 -8.38 -19.04 -6.69
CA ASN A 105 -9.62 -19.33 -5.97
C ASN A 105 -10.88 -19.44 -6.86
N LYS A 106 -10.83 -19.00 -8.13
CA LYS A 106 -11.95 -19.15 -9.08
C LYS A 106 -12.01 -20.53 -9.74
N GLU A 107 -10.94 -21.32 -9.65
CA GLU A 107 -10.82 -22.64 -10.28
C GLU A 107 -11.10 -23.81 -9.32
N LEU A 108 -11.55 -23.52 -8.09
CA LEU A 108 -11.97 -24.48 -7.06
C LEU A 108 -13.47 -24.35 -6.76
#